data_AF-A0A9Q0TPK9-F1
#
_entry.id   AF-A0A9Q0TPK9-F1
#
_cell.length_a   1.000
_cell.length_b   1.000
_cell.length_c   1.000
_cell.angle_alpha   90.00
_cell.angle_beta   90.00
_cell.angle_gamma   90.00
#
_symmetry.space_group_name_H-M   'P 1'
#
loop_
_entity.id
_entity.type
_entity.pdbx_description
1 polymer ?
#
loop_
_entity_poly.entity_id
_entity_poly.type
_entity_poly.pdbx_seq_one_letter_code
_entity_poly.pdbx_strand_id
1 'polypeptide(L)'
;MRGASHRRPTNSFNPQPTPDHHRHQYATNTSRDSDASFASSRPSSIGVGRTADPYTDKAHQASAIRAINAYLSSHSFKLLPPNSAPSGKDITETLKYLLNQLDYELTKLEDDLASILKSLNCPFKFNKSTLRAPNTPHNWPSYVAIIHWLVQLAMYREDLVAKTGSLAENNSMFMYALDSYLSYIRGNDDSVLELDNEFMGKLGKERESVLENVRVLEASCKEIEAKAEALRAGPTERERLEKERSVLEEDVKKFHAMIGEFSQGIEVLEKGLEEKKKEMETKVEEKKKLDVENDELKKRVEEQSFNPRDADRMKRELQVVDRDIVEAEASRNSWEEKMWDLDATIAYKFKEIEALAMECNQATRRLKLGNDYQYVPNANGSSVAEIMGFDYKSTIKPGLESFATAIKESSMAKLEELILLQQQSSELAAKIEGKRNRTTTLQSHIDEMEAQLNLSRKETEDCTSRCAAEAKKLVEDVQTEAHNLDVLEREAAEILNAAEQKLEEAIKTSEEEIQMQAVELLALVDSVSKCKEQIESKISESKSKLSETVVAVSNAYKGSLSAQFGINFHLNH
;
A
#
# COMPACT_ATOMS: atom_id res chain seq x y z
N MET A 1 2.17 -25.92 -84.59
CA MET A 1 2.19 -27.40 -84.47
C MET A 1 1.82 -27.79 -83.03
N ARG A 2 1.12 -28.93 -82.85
CA ARG A 2 0.79 -29.66 -81.61
C ARG A 2 0.85 -28.89 -80.26
N GLY A 3 -0.32 -28.69 -79.65
CA GLY A 3 -0.43 -28.29 -78.25
C GLY A 3 -0.11 -29.42 -77.27
N ALA A 4 0.18 -29.05 -76.02
CA ALA A 4 0.38 -29.97 -74.89
C ALA A 4 -0.71 -29.73 -73.83
N SER A 5 -1.23 -30.83 -73.28
CA SER A 5 -2.43 -30.87 -72.44
C SER A 5 -2.15 -30.75 -70.94
N HIS A 6 -3.13 -30.21 -70.20
CA HIS A 6 -3.13 -30.11 -68.72
C HIS A 6 -2.79 -31.40 -67.97
N ARG A 7 -2.17 -31.24 -66.78
CA ARG A 7 -2.66 -31.81 -65.51
C ARG A 7 -2.10 -31.05 -64.29
N ARG A 8 -2.85 -31.06 -63.19
CA ARG A 8 -2.56 -30.34 -61.92
C ARG A 8 -1.41 -31.00 -61.15
N PRO A 9 -0.62 -30.23 -60.37
CA PRO A 9 0.22 -30.79 -59.31
C PRO A 9 -0.60 -30.98 -58.01
N THR A 10 -0.56 -32.18 -57.44
CA THR A 10 -0.99 -32.44 -56.06
C THR A 10 0.23 -32.49 -55.15
N ASN A 11 0.24 -31.69 -54.09
CA ASN A 11 1.28 -31.71 -53.07
C ASN A 11 1.22 -32.99 -52.23
N SER A 12 2.36 -33.66 -52.07
CA SER A 12 2.57 -34.69 -51.05
C SER A 12 3.91 -34.43 -50.36
N PHE A 13 3.89 -33.65 -49.28
CA PHE A 13 5.01 -33.58 -48.34
C PHE A 13 5.12 -34.92 -47.61
N ASN A 14 6.32 -35.50 -47.57
CA ASN A 14 6.59 -36.72 -46.83
C ASN A 14 7.94 -36.60 -46.09
N PRO A 15 7.94 -36.23 -44.79
CA PRO A 15 9.12 -36.36 -43.94
C PRO A 15 9.26 -37.81 -43.48
N GLN A 16 10.47 -38.38 -43.58
CA GLN A 16 10.79 -39.65 -42.93
C GLN A 16 10.90 -39.48 -41.41
N PRO A 17 10.36 -40.42 -40.62
CA PRO A 17 10.85 -40.70 -39.27
C PRO A 17 11.87 -41.85 -39.28
N THR A 18 12.82 -41.79 -38.35
CA THR A 18 13.78 -42.87 -38.03
C THR A 18 13.10 -44.08 -37.39
N PRO A 19 13.71 -45.28 -37.47
CA PRO A 19 13.11 -46.51 -36.92
C PRO A 19 13.30 -46.61 -35.41
N ASP A 20 12.29 -47.13 -34.71
CA ASP A 20 12.45 -47.63 -33.35
C ASP A 20 11.83 -49.03 -33.19
N HIS A 21 12.37 -49.82 -32.27
CA HIS A 21 12.30 -51.28 -32.24
C HIS A 21 11.40 -51.79 -31.09
N HIS A 22 10.11 -52.09 -31.33
CA HIS A 22 9.35 -52.97 -30.44
C HIS A 22 8.35 -53.87 -31.19
N ARG A 23 8.48 -55.21 -31.01
CA ARG A 23 7.74 -56.22 -31.77
C ARG A 23 6.74 -57.01 -30.91
N HIS A 24 5.46 -56.72 -31.16
CA HIS A 24 4.27 -57.58 -31.08
C HIS A 24 4.07 -58.56 -29.90
N GLN A 25 3.06 -58.23 -29.08
CA GLN A 25 2.07 -59.24 -28.63
C GLN A 25 1.04 -59.45 -29.74
N TYR A 26 0.50 -60.67 -29.88
CA TYR A 26 -0.47 -61.01 -30.94
C TYR A 26 -1.92 -60.83 -30.49
N ALA A 27 -2.73 -60.25 -31.37
CA ALA A 27 -4.15 -60.01 -31.15
C ALA A 27 -5.00 -61.27 -31.35
N THR A 28 -6.07 -61.37 -30.57
CA THR A 28 -7.18 -62.30 -30.77
C THR A 28 -8.11 -61.80 -31.88
N ASN A 29 -8.66 -62.72 -32.67
CA ASN A 29 -9.64 -62.39 -33.73
C ASN A 29 -11.04 -62.85 -33.30
N THR A 30 -12.08 -62.07 -33.61
CA THR A 30 -13.47 -62.32 -33.19
C THR A 30 -14.47 -62.29 -34.34
N SER A 31 -15.47 -63.16 -34.27
CA SER A 31 -16.76 -63.11 -34.97
C SER A 31 -17.70 -64.05 -34.20
N ARG A 32 -18.69 -63.55 -33.45
CA ARG A 32 -20.06 -63.18 -33.88
C ARG A 32 -20.82 -64.32 -34.58
N ASP A 33 -22.09 -64.60 -34.30
CA ASP A 33 -23.05 -64.18 -33.26
C ASP A 33 -24.22 -65.20 -33.33
N SER A 34 -24.96 -65.49 -32.24
CA SER A 34 -26.43 -65.72 -32.21
C SER A 34 -26.93 -66.27 -30.87
N ASP A 35 -28.05 -65.71 -30.40
CA ASP A 35 -28.82 -66.13 -29.22
C ASP A 35 -29.54 -67.48 -29.40
N ALA A 36 -29.68 -68.23 -28.29
CA ALA A 36 -30.97 -68.75 -27.83
C ALA A 36 -30.89 -69.31 -26.40
N SER A 37 -31.90 -68.97 -25.59
CA SER A 37 -32.11 -69.54 -24.25
C SER A 37 -32.46 -71.04 -24.31
N PHE A 38 -32.01 -71.83 -23.33
CA PHE A 38 -32.92 -72.58 -22.43
C PHE A 38 -32.14 -73.23 -21.27
N ALA A 39 -32.83 -73.43 -20.15
CA ALA A 39 -32.25 -74.05 -18.95
C ALA A 39 -32.01 -75.56 -19.11
N SER A 40 -31.20 -76.12 -18.19
CA SER A 40 -31.06 -77.56 -17.92
C SER A 40 -30.43 -78.42 -19.03
N SER A 41 -29.10 -78.57 -18.95
CA SER A 41 -28.49 -79.90 -18.97
C SER A 41 -27.19 -79.92 -18.17
N ARG A 42 -27.17 -80.71 -17.09
CA ARG A 42 -25.91 -81.14 -16.47
C ARG A 42 -25.08 -81.88 -17.52
N PRO A 43 -23.77 -81.65 -17.64
CA PRO A 43 -22.89 -82.72 -18.05
C PRO A 43 -23.05 -83.82 -17.00
N SER A 44 -23.71 -84.91 -17.38
CA SER A 44 -23.81 -86.09 -16.52
C SER A 44 -22.40 -86.54 -16.18
N SER A 45 -22.21 -87.00 -14.94
CA SER A 45 -20.96 -87.55 -14.47
C SER A 45 -20.38 -88.52 -15.50
N ILE A 46 -19.25 -88.16 -16.11
CA ILE A 46 -18.30 -89.17 -16.57
C ILE A 46 -17.94 -89.95 -15.31
N GLY A 47 -18.39 -91.20 -15.27
CA GLY A 47 -18.16 -92.06 -14.14
C GLY A 47 -16.67 -92.19 -13.90
N VAL A 48 -16.28 -92.30 -12.63
CA VAL A 48 -14.90 -92.62 -12.22
C VAL A 48 -14.62 -94.09 -12.55
N GLY A 49 -14.59 -94.38 -13.84
CA GLY A 49 -14.34 -95.69 -14.43
C GLY A 49 -12.89 -95.75 -14.91
N ARG A 50 -11.99 -96.16 -14.00
CA ARG A 50 -10.59 -96.53 -14.26
C ARG A 50 -9.91 -95.69 -15.35
N THR A 51 -9.32 -94.56 -14.97
CA THR A 51 -8.28 -93.93 -15.78
C THR A 51 -7.23 -94.97 -16.14
N ALA A 52 -7.08 -95.28 -17.42
CA ALA A 52 -5.93 -96.02 -17.90
C ALA A 52 -4.69 -95.21 -17.52
N ASP A 53 -3.77 -95.81 -16.78
CA ASP A 53 -2.55 -95.15 -16.34
C ASP A 53 -1.78 -94.70 -17.61
N PRO A 54 -1.59 -93.39 -17.86
CA PRO A 54 -1.03 -92.91 -19.12
C PRO A 54 0.40 -93.43 -19.36
N TYR A 55 1.10 -93.86 -18.30
CA TYR A 55 2.40 -94.50 -18.41
C TYR A 55 2.32 -95.95 -18.92
N THR A 56 1.14 -96.53 -19.16
CA THR A 56 1.01 -97.82 -19.87
C THR A 56 1.25 -97.72 -21.37
N ASP A 57 1.09 -96.54 -21.98
CA ASP A 57 1.44 -96.30 -23.37
C ASP A 57 2.96 -96.11 -23.55
N LYS A 58 3.53 -96.79 -24.55
CA LYS A 58 4.96 -96.72 -24.89
C LYS A 58 5.35 -95.35 -25.45
N ALA A 59 4.47 -94.66 -26.18
CA ALA A 59 4.81 -93.33 -26.70
C ALA A 59 4.87 -92.30 -25.56
N HIS A 60 3.94 -92.37 -24.61
CA HIS A 60 4.00 -91.57 -23.38
C HIS A 60 5.24 -91.89 -22.51
N GLN A 61 5.56 -93.18 -22.29
CA GLN A 61 6.81 -93.57 -21.59
C GLN A 61 8.06 -93.00 -22.28
N ALA A 62 8.19 -93.14 -23.59
CA ALA A 62 9.33 -92.61 -24.33
C ALA A 62 9.42 -91.08 -24.24
N SER A 63 8.28 -90.38 -24.15
CA SER A 63 8.26 -88.93 -23.92
C SER A 63 8.67 -88.56 -22.49
N ALA A 64 8.19 -89.28 -21.47
CA ALA A 64 8.59 -89.11 -20.08
C ALA A 64 10.09 -89.39 -19.86
N ILE A 65 10.64 -90.44 -20.48
CA ILE A 65 12.07 -90.77 -20.41
C ILE A 65 12.93 -89.69 -21.09
N ARG A 66 12.46 -89.09 -22.19
CA ARG A 66 13.14 -87.91 -22.79
C ARG A 66 13.15 -86.72 -21.84
N ALA A 67 12.06 -86.43 -21.14
CA ALA A 67 12.00 -85.35 -20.16
C ALA A 67 12.92 -85.62 -18.94
N ILE A 68 12.88 -86.84 -18.39
CA ILE A 68 13.81 -87.29 -17.34
C ILE A 68 15.26 -87.11 -17.79
N ASN A 69 15.61 -87.61 -18.98
CA ASN A 69 16.98 -87.52 -19.48
C ASN A 69 17.43 -86.08 -19.78
N ALA A 70 16.54 -85.18 -20.19
CA ALA A 70 16.88 -83.76 -20.36
C ALA A 70 17.33 -83.15 -19.02
N TYR A 71 16.59 -83.41 -17.94
CA TYR A 71 16.93 -82.95 -16.59
C TYR A 71 18.19 -83.64 -16.01
N LEU A 72 18.34 -84.95 -16.21
CA LEU A 72 19.56 -85.65 -15.78
C LEU A 72 20.79 -85.18 -16.56
N SER A 73 20.63 -84.77 -17.84
CA SER A 73 21.70 -84.20 -18.66
C SER A 73 22.16 -82.83 -18.14
N SER A 74 21.24 -81.93 -17.79
CA SER A 74 21.61 -80.60 -17.25
C SER A 74 22.37 -80.71 -15.93
N HIS A 75 22.14 -81.79 -15.19
CA HIS A 75 22.82 -82.12 -13.94
C HIS A 75 24.04 -83.05 -14.09
N SER A 76 24.47 -83.33 -15.32
CA SER A 76 25.60 -84.24 -15.62
C SER A 76 25.47 -85.66 -15.03
N PHE A 77 24.23 -86.12 -14.79
CA PHE A 77 23.92 -87.44 -14.24
C PHE A 77 23.69 -88.49 -15.35
N LYS A 78 23.81 -89.77 -15.00
CA LYS A 78 23.68 -90.90 -15.92
C LYS A 78 22.26 -91.00 -16.51
N LEU A 79 22.19 -91.09 -17.84
CA LEU A 79 20.93 -91.14 -18.59
C LEU A 79 20.30 -92.54 -18.60
N LEU A 80 18.96 -92.60 -18.65
CA LEU A 80 18.17 -93.82 -18.73
C LEU A 80 17.94 -94.25 -20.20
N PRO A 81 17.87 -95.56 -20.53
CA PRO A 81 17.63 -96.00 -21.90
C PRO A 81 16.21 -95.64 -22.39
N PRO A 82 16.04 -95.12 -23.62
CA PRO A 82 14.72 -94.69 -24.12
C PRO A 82 13.80 -95.85 -24.53
N ASN A 83 14.35 -97.01 -24.92
CA ASN A 83 13.62 -98.11 -25.57
C ASN A 83 13.61 -99.41 -24.75
N SER A 84 14.21 -99.44 -23.56
CA SER A 84 14.32 -100.63 -22.70
C SER A 84 14.33 -100.24 -21.23
N ALA A 85 13.87 -101.13 -20.34
CA ALA A 85 13.96 -100.89 -18.91
C ALA A 85 15.45 -100.85 -18.45
N PRO A 86 15.88 -99.84 -17.67
CA PRO A 86 17.25 -99.74 -17.16
C PRO A 86 17.60 -100.87 -16.19
N SER A 87 18.87 -100.95 -15.78
CA SER A 87 19.25 -101.83 -14.68
C SER A 87 18.53 -101.40 -13.40
N GLY A 88 18.16 -102.36 -12.55
CA GLY A 88 17.61 -102.05 -11.22
C GLY A 88 18.53 -101.16 -10.39
N LYS A 89 19.85 -101.27 -10.58
CA LYS A 89 20.85 -100.38 -9.97
C LYS A 89 20.69 -98.93 -10.47
N ASP A 90 20.69 -98.73 -11.78
CA ASP A 90 20.52 -97.41 -12.41
C ASP A 90 19.23 -96.73 -11.91
N ILE A 91 18.13 -97.48 -11.84
CA ILE A 91 16.84 -96.99 -11.31
C ILE A 91 16.97 -96.53 -9.85
N THR A 92 17.62 -97.33 -8.99
CA THR A 92 17.83 -96.96 -7.58
C THR A 92 18.81 -95.80 -7.39
N GLU A 93 19.81 -95.67 -8.26
CA GLU A 93 20.77 -94.56 -8.25
C GLU A 93 20.10 -93.26 -8.69
N THR A 94 19.30 -93.28 -9.76
CA THR A 94 18.49 -92.13 -10.20
C THR A 94 17.49 -91.70 -9.12
N LEU A 95 16.79 -92.65 -8.47
CA LEU A 95 15.87 -92.32 -7.38
C LEU A 95 16.58 -91.68 -6.18
N LYS A 96 17.74 -92.22 -5.76
CA LYS A 96 18.57 -91.62 -4.70
C LYS A 96 19.02 -90.21 -5.06
N TYR A 97 19.49 -90.03 -6.30
CA TYR A 97 19.96 -88.73 -6.80
C TYR A 97 18.84 -87.67 -6.75
N LEU A 98 17.67 -87.98 -7.30
CA LEU A 98 16.53 -87.06 -7.34
C LEU A 98 16.01 -86.71 -5.94
N LEU A 99 15.96 -87.68 -5.03
CA LEU A 99 15.55 -87.41 -3.64
C LEU A 99 16.58 -86.57 -2.88
N ASN A 100 17.88 -86.72 -3.17
CA ASN A 100 18.92 -85.84 -2.63
C ASN A 100 18.82 -84.40 -3.18
N GLN A 101 18.40 -84.21 -4.44
CA GLN A 101 18.09 -82.86 -4.99
C GLN A 101 16.82 -82.23 -4.38
N LEU A 102 16.03 -83.01 -3.66
CA LEU A 102 14.86 -82.57 -2.90
C LEU A 102 15.13 -82.50 -1.37
N ASP A 103 16.41 -82.52 -0.96
CA ASP A 103 16.90 -82.48 0.42
C ASP A 103 16.45 -83.66 1.32
N TYR A 104 16.13 -84.82 0.73
CA TYR A 104 15.86 -86.05 1.49
C TYR A 104 17.10 -86.93 1.62
N GLU A 105 17.76 -86.86 2.78
CA GLU A 105 18.83 -87.82 3.14
C GLU A 105 18.26 -89.23 3.31
N LEU A 106 18.80 -90.18 2.54
CA LEU A 106 18.36 -91.57 2.50
C LEU A 106 19.34 -92.48 3.26
N THR A 107 18.88 -93.09 4.35
CA THR A 107 19.69 -94.10 5.07
C THR A 107 19.47 -95.50 4.49
N LYS A 108 18.22 -95.83 4.11
CA LYS A 108 17.85 -97.09 3.44
C LYS A 108 16.70 -96.86 2.46
N LEU A 109 17.01 -96.82 1.17
CA LEU A 109 16.04 -96.63 0.09
C LEU A 109 14.82 -97.58 0.17
N GLU A 110 14.98 -98.83 0.59
CA GLU A 110 13.84 -99.77 0.68
C GLU A 110 12.87 -99.47 1.83
N ASP A 111 13.34 -98.85 2.90
CA ASP A 111 12.54 -98.49 4.07
C ASP A 111 11.97 -97.07 3.93
N ASP A 112 12.82 -96.14 3.48
CA ASP A 112 12.54 -94.71 3.46
C ASP A 112 11.67 -94.27 2.26
N LEU A 113 11.86 -94.86 1.07
CA LEU A 113 11.20 -94.42 -0.17
C LEU A 113 9.67 -94.42 -0.08
N ALA A 114 9.07 -95.42 0.57
CA ALA A 114 7.62 -95.48 0.76
C ALA A 114 7.10 -94.38 1.69
N SER A 115 7.91 -93.96 2.67
CA SER A 115 7.59 -92.87 3.59
C SER A 115 7.72 -91.52 2.89
N ILE A 116 8.81 -91.31 2.15
CA ILE A 116 9.10 -90.07 1.41
C ILE A 116 8.08 -89.84 0.29
N LEU A 117 7.75 -90.86 -0.51
CA LEU A 117 6.70 -90.73 -1.53
C LEU A 117 5.33 -90.43 -0.93
N LYS A 118 5.06 -90.87 0.31
CA LYS A 118 3.82 -90.55 1.03
C LYS A 118 3.83 -89.13 1.59
N SER A 119 4.93 -88.65 2.16
CA SER A 119 5.03 -87.27 2.68
C SER A 119 4.99 -86.23 1.56
N LEU A 120 5.56 -86.56 0.39
CA LEU A 120 5.46 -85.75 -0.83
C LEU A 120 4.10 -85.87 -1.55
N ASN A 121 3.13 -86.62 -1.01
CA ASN A 121 1.82 -86.90 -1.62
C ASN A 121 1.91 -87.38 -3.08
N CYS A 122 2.81 -88.33 -3.37
CA CYS A 122 2.99 -88.89 -4.71
C CYS A 122 1.66 -89.49 -5.24
N PRO A 123 1.18 -89.07 -6.43
CA PRO A 123 -0.09 -89.55 -6.97
C PRO A 123 -0.02 -90.99 -7.53
N PHE A 124 1.18 -91.56 -7.64
CA PHE A 124 1.41 -92.90 -8.20
C PHE A 124 1.57 -93.96 -7.11
N LYS A 125 0.98 -95.14 -7.32
CA LYS A 125 1.02 -96.23 -6.34
C LYS A 125 2.39 -96.89 -6.32
N PHE A 126 3.02 -96.90 -5.15
CA PHE A 126 4.30 -97.59 -4.90
C PHE A 126 4.10 -98.78 -3.95
N ASN A 127 4.67 -99.93 -4.29
CA ASN A 127 4.68 -101.14 -3.45
C ASN A 127 6.12 -101.50 -3.06
N LYS A 128 6.41 -101.69 -1.77
CA LYS A 128 7.76 -102.03 -1.29
C LYS A 128 8.33 -103.31 -1.93
N SER A 129 7.49 -104.29 -2.24
CA SER A 129 7.89 -105.54 -2.88
C SER A 129 8.37 -105.39 -4.34
N THR A 130 7.92 -104.37 -5.08
CA THR A 130 8.32 -104.18 -6.49
C THR A 130 9.74 -103.61 -6.63
N LEU A 131 10.31 -103.05 -5.55
CA LEU A 131 11.62 -102.42 -5.54
C LEU A 131 12.78 -103.42 -5.70
N ARG A 132 12.55 -104.71 -5.42
CA ARG A 132 13.52 -105.78 -5.69
C ARG A 132 13.69 -106.11 -7.18
N ALA A 133 12.71 -105.75 -8.02
CA ALA A 133 12.71 -106.01 -9.46
C ALA A 133 11.97 -104.87 -10.23
N PRO A 134 12.49 -103.62 -10.17
CA PRO A 134 11.79 -102.44 -10.66
C PRO A 134 11.83 -102.32 -12.19
N ASN A 135 12.74 -103.05 -12.84
CA ASN A 135 12.94 -103.11 -14.28
C ASN A 135 12.05 -104.16 -14.99
N THR A 136 11.17 -104.85 -14.26
CA THR A 136 10.26 -105.82 -14.87
C THR A 136 9.18 -105.11 -15.72
N PRO A 137 8.76 -105.66 -16.88
CA PRO A 137 7.86 -104.95 -17.80
C PRO A 137 6.52 -104.49 -17.21
N HIS A 138 6.05 -105.13 -16.14
CA HIS A 138 4.82 -104.77 -15.45
C HIS A 138 5.00 -103.67 -14.38
N ASN A 139 6.21 -103.56 -13.79
CA ASN A 139 6.49 -102.57 -12.74
C ASN A 139 7.13 -101.30 -13.32
N TRP A 140 7.93 -101.43 -14.39
CA TRP A 140 8.67 -100.32 -15.00
C TRP A 140 7.80 -99.10 -15.35
N PRO A 141 6.58 -99.23 -15.91
CA PRO A 141 5.68 -98.09 -16.13
C PRO A 141 5.45 -97.22 -14.88
N SER A 142 5.22 -97.84 -13.72
CA SER A 142 5.00 -97.13 -12.46
C SER A 142 6.28 -96.49 -11.92
N TYR A 143 7.45 -97.10 -12.15
CA TYR A 143 8.74 -96.47 -11.83
C TYR A 143 9.05 -95.28 -12.74
N VAL A 144 8.74 -95.33 -14.04
CA VAL A 144 8.84 -94.18 -14.95
C VAL A 144 7.93 -93.04 -14.48
N ALA A 145 6.69 -93.36 -14.08
CA ALA A 145 5.75 -92.36 -13.57
C ALA A 145 6.29 -91.64 -12.32
N ILE A 146 6.81 -92.40 -11.35
CA ILE A 146 7.40 -91.87 -10.12
C ILE A 146 8.66 -91.03 -10.42
N ILE A 147 9.58 -91.53 -11.25
CA ILE A 147 10.81 -90.80 -11.60
C ILE A 147 10.49 -89.52 -12.38
N HIS A 148 9.58 -89.57 -13.36
CA HIS A 148 9.17 -88.40 -14.14
C HIS A 148 8.54 -87.32 -13.27
N TRP A 149 7.71 -87.73 -12.30
CA TRP A 149 7.10 -86.81 -11.34
C TRP A 149 8.12 -86.23 -10.35
N LEU A 150 9.07 -87.02 -9.84
CA LEU A 150 10.17 -86.51 -9.01
C LEU A 150 11.06 -85.53 -9.77
N VAL A 151 11.32 -85.76 -11.06
CA VAL A 151 12.01 -84.80 -11.94
C VAL A 151 11.22 -83.49 -12.06
N GLN A 152 9.91 -83.55 -12.33
CA GLN A 152 9.07 -82.35 -12.41
C GLN A 152 9.06 -81.56 -11.09
N LEU A 153 9.06 -82.27 -9.95
CA LEU A 153 9.12 -81.65 -8.63
C LEU A 153 10.47 -80.98 -8.35
N ALA A 154 11.58 -81.61 -8.76
CA ALA A 154 12.93 -81.05 -8.64
C ALA A 154 13.12 -79.82 -9.55
N MET A 155 12.69 -79.90 -10.82
CA MET A 155 12.65 -78.75 -11.73
C MET A 155 11.84 -77.59 -11.17
N TYR A 156 10.65 -77.85 -10.63
CA TYR A 156 9.83 -76.81 -9.99
C TYR A 156 10.52 -76.19 -8.77
N ARG A 157 11.25 -76.99 -7.98
CA ARG A 157 12.02 -76.51 -6.84
C ARG A 157 13.15 -75.58 -7.26
N GLU A 158 13.94 -75.96 -8.27
CA GLU A 158 15.02 -75.13 -8.83
C GLU A 158 14.49 -73.79 -9.34
N ASP A 159 13.41 -73.83 -10.13
CA ASP A 159 12.71 -72.65 -10.66
C ASP A 159 12.19 -71.72 -9.54
N LEU A 160 11.72 -72.29 -8.43
CA LEU A 160 11.25 -71.54 -7.27
C LEU A 160 12.43 -70.87 -6.56
N VAL A 161 13.50 -71.62 -6.27
CA VAL A 161 14.72 -71.11 -5.61
C VAL A 161 15.33 -69.96 -6.40
N ALA A 162 15.45 -70.09 -7.72
CA ALA A 162 15.97 -69.05 -8.59
C ALA A 162 15.14 -67.75 -8.53
N LYS A 163 13.81 -67.86 -8.54
CA LYS A 163 12.90 -66.71 -8.43
C LYS A 163 12.91 -66.07 -7.05
N THR A 164 12.99 -66.86 -5.98
CA THR A 164 13.06 -66.33 -4.61
C THR A 164 14.40 -65.68 -4.30
N GLY A 165 15.52 -66.21 -4.83
CA GLY A 165 16.85 -65.61 -4.69
C GLY A 165 16.88 -64.21 -5.29
N SER A 166 16.43 -64.06 -6.55
CA SER A 166 16.35 -62.75 -7.20
C SER A 166 15.44 -61.76 -6.47
N LEU A 167 14.33 -62.21 -5.86
CA LEU A 167 13.46 -61.32 -5.08
C LEU A 167 14.12 -60.87 -3.77
N ALA A 168 14.89 -61.74 -3.11
CA ALA A 168 15.61 -61.42 -1.88
C ALA A 168 16.79 -60.45 -2.14
N GLU A 169 17.62 -60.74 -3.15
CA GLU A 169 18.79 -59.92 -3.52
C GLU A 169 18.41 -58.48 -3.91
N ASN A 170 17.25 -58.29 -4.54
CA ASN A 170 16.75 -56.97 -4.91
C ASN A 170 16.27 -56.12 -3.71
N ASN A 171 16.04 -56.71 -2.54
CA ASN A 171 15.59 -55.98 -1.35
C ASN A 171 16.74 -55.86 -0.33
N SER A 172 17.52 -54.79 -0.46
CA SER A 172 18.68 -54.54 0.41
C SER A 172 18.34 -54.46 1.90
N MET A 173 17.11 -54.08 2.27
CA MET A 173 16.65 -54.04 3.66
C MET A 173 16.34 -55.45 4.19
N PHE A 174 15.81 -56.33 3.33
CA PHE A 174 15.55 -57.73 3.67
C PHE A 174 16.85 -58.52 3.86
N MET A 175 17.83 -58.33 2.98
CA MET A 175 19.16 -58.95 3.12
C MET A 175 19.86 -58.49 4.40
N TYR A 176 19.90 -57.18 4.68
CA TYR A 176 20.41 -56.63 5.94
C TYR A 176 19.72 -57.28 7.15
N ALA A 177 18.39 -57.32 7.21
CA ALA A 177 17.66 -57.92 8.32
C ALA A 177 17.94 -59.43 8.49
N LEU A 178 18.14 -60.16 7.39
CA LEU A 178 18.49 -61.58 7.40
C LEU A 178 19.91 -61.81 7.94
N ASP A 179 20.89 -61.05 7.46
CA ASP A 179 22.29 -61.17 7.86
C ASP A 179 22.51 -60.72 9.32
N SER A 180 21.86 -59.63 9.77
CA SER A 180 21.81 -59.25 11.19
C SER A 180 21.27 -60.39 12.07
N TYR A 181 20.19 -61.05 11.63
CA TYR A 181 19.57 -62.15 12.38
C TYR A 181 20.45 -63.41 12.41
N LEU A 182 21.16 -63.72 11.32
CA LEU A 182 22.11 -64.83 11.25
C LEU A 182 23.33 -64.58 12.16
N SER A 183 23.88 -63.37 12.19
CA SER A 183 24.98 -63.02 13.10
C SER A 183 24.53 -62.98 14.57
N TYR A 184 23.31 -62.52 14.86
CA TYR A 184 22.70 -62.58 16.19
C TYR A 184 22.56 -64.02 16.72
N ILE A 185 22.00 -64.96 15.93
CA ILE A 185 21.88 -66.38 16.33
C ILE A 185 23.26 -67.00 16.59
N ARG A 186 24.30 -66.56 15.87
CA ARG A 186 25.68 -67.01 16.06
C ARG A 186 26.40 -66.34 17.23
N GLY A 187 25.78 -65.34 17.89
CA GLY A 187 26.38 -64.58 18.99
C GLY A 187 27.57 -63.72 18.56
N ASN A 188 27.59 -63.26 17.31
CA ASN A 188 28.68 -62.45 16.75
C ASN A 188 28.27 -60.97 16.65
N ASP A 189 28.18 -60.31 17.80
CA ASP A 189 27.69 -58.92 17.91
C ASP A 189 28.60 -57.92 17.14
N ASP A 190 29.92 -58.16 17.10
CA ASP A 190 30.87 -57.34 16.34
C ASP A 190 30.53 -57.32 14.83
N SER A 191 30.11 -58.46 14.27
CA SER A 191 29.68 -58.55 12.87
C SER A 191 28.36 -57.82 12.60
N VAL A 192 27.47 -57.72 13.61
CA VAL A 192 26.24 -56.92 13.48
C VAL A 192 26.59 -55.44 13.43
N LEU A 193 27.53 -54.98 14.27
CA LEU A 193 27.98 -53.58 14.25
C LEU A 193 28.69 -53.21 12.93
N GLU A 194 29.47 -54.11 12.33
CA GLU A 194 30.08 -53.87 11.01
C GLU A 194 29.02 -53.75 9.92
N LEU A 195 28.05 -54.67 9.90
CA LEU A 195 26.92 -54.68 8.96
C LEU A 195 26.03 -53.43 9.10
N ASP A 196 25.75 -52.99 10.34
CA ASP A 196 24.99 -51.77 10.64
C ASP A 196 25.70 -50.53 10.06
N ASN A 197 27.03 -50.43 10.25
CA ASN A 197 27.82 -49.31 9.74
C ASN A 197 27.87 -49.31 8.20
N GLU A 198 28.03 -50.47 7.56
CA GLU A 198 27.99 -50.56 6.10
C GLU A 198 26.61 -50.17 5.55
N PHE A 199 25.54 -50.73 6.12
CA PHE A 199 24.17 -50.49 5.66
C PHE A 199 23.75 -49.03 5.87
N MET A 200 24.06 -48.43 7.03
CA MET A 200 23.84 -47.01 7.29
C MET A 200 24.69 -46.12 6.36
N GLY A 201 25.92 -46.53 6.04
CA GLY A 201 26.76 -45.86 5.04
C GLY A 201 26.17 -45.91 3.63
N LYS A 202 25.58 -47.05 3.24
CA LYS A 202 24.87 -47.23 1.96
C LYS A 202 23.61 -46.35 1.90
N LEU A 203 22.75 -46.40 2.92
CA LEU A 203 21.57 -45.53 3.02
C LEU A 203 21.93 -44.04 3.04
N GLY A 204 23.04 -43.66 3.68
CA GLY A 204 23.55 -42.29 3.68
C GLY A 204 23.93 -41.80 2.28
N LYS A 205 24.61 -42.64 1.48
CA LYS A 205 24.96 -42.34 0.08
C LYS A 205 23.72 -42.29 -0.82
N GLU A 206 22.78 -43.21 -0.64
CA GLU A 206 21.52 -43.24 -1.39
C GLU A 206 20.68 -42.00 -1.09
N ARG A 207 20.55 -41.61 0.19
CA ARG A 207 19.90 -40.36 0.60
C ARG A 207 20.55 -39.14 -0.04
N GLU A 208 21.88 -39.02 -0.04
CA GLU A 208 22.54 -37.86 -0.65
C GLU A 208 22.36 -37.83 -2.18
N SER A 209 22.40 -38.99 -2.84
CA SER A 209 22.07 -39.11 -4.27
C SER A 209 20.63 -38.67 -4.56
N VAL A 210 19.66 -39.11 -3.75
CA VAL A 210 18.26 -38.68 -3.88
C VAL A 210 18.11 -37.18 -3.61
N LEU A 211 18.76 -36.63 -2.58
CA LEU A 211 18.76 -35.19 -2.30
C LEU A 211 19.34 -34.37 -3.44
N GLU A 212 20.42 -34.82 -4.08
CA GLU A 212 21.00 -34.13 -5.22
C GLU A 212 20.09 -34.19 -6.45
N ASN A 213 19.48 -35.35 -6.73
CA ASN A 213 18.46 -35.48 -7.78
C ASN A 213 17.25 -34.57 -7.52
N VAL A 214 16.81 -34.43 -6.26
CA VAL A 214 15.75 -33.49 -5.86
C VAL A 214 16.19 -32.04 -6.08
N ARG A 215 17.43 -31.64 -5.71
CA ARG A 215 17.95 -30.28 -5.98
C ARG A 215 17.98 -29.97 -7.47
N VAL A 216 18.43 -30.91 -8.30
CA VAL A 216 18.46 -30.76 -9.76
C VAL A 216 17.04 -30.64 -10.34
N LEU A 217 16.11 -31.47 -9.88
CA LEU A 217 14.70 -31.39 -10.29
C LEU A 217 14.04 -30.08 -9.82
N GLU A 218 14.28 -29.61 -8.60
CA GLU A 218 13.79 -28.33 -8.12
C GLU A 218 14.33 -27.14 -8.92
N ALA A 219 15.63 -27.16 -9.27
CA ALA A 219 16.24 -26.15 -10.11
C ALA A 219 15.62 -26.14 -11.51
N SER A 220 15.40 -27.32 -12.10
CA SER A 220 14.73 -27.46 -13.39
C SER A 220 13.26 -27.01 -13.34
N CYS A 221 12.52 -27.36 -12.30
CA CYS A 221 11.15 -26.87 -12.07
C CYS A 221 11.12 -25.35 -11.99
N LYS A 222 12.00 -24.72 -11.21
CA LYS A 222 12.11 -23.25 -11.10
C LYS A 222 12.47 -22.60 -12.43
N GLU A 223 13.35 -23.21 -13.22
CA GLU A 223 13.69 -22.72 -14.56
C GLU A 223 12.51 -22.81 -15.54
N ILE A 224 11.77 -23.93 -15.52
CA ILE A 224 10.58 -24.14 -16.35
C ILE A 224 9.45 -23.20 -15.92
N GLU A 225 9.24 -23.00 -14.63
CA GLU A 225 8.25 -22.07 -14.08
C GLU A 225 8.59 -20.62 -14.43
N ALA A 226 9.86 -20.20 -14.30
CA ALA A 226 10.31 -18.89 -14.74
C ALA A 226 10.14 -18.68 -16.26
N LYS A 227 10.40 -19.70 -17.09
CA LYS A 227 10.12 -19.67 -18.53
C LYS A 227 8.62 -19.57 -18.81
N ALA A 228 7.78 -20.32 -18.10
CA ALA A 228 6.33 -20.30 -18.25
C ALA A 228 5.75 -18.93 -17.86
N GLU A 229 6.25 -18.32 -16.78
CA GLU A 229 5.79 -17.00 -16.35
C GLU A 229 6.32 -15.88 -17.26
N ALA A 230 7.55 -15.98 -17.78
CA ALA A 230 8.05 -15.08 -18.83
C ALA A 230 7.20 -15.15 -20.12
N LEU A 231 6.73 -16.34 -20.50
CA LEU A 231 5.82 -16.55 -21.63
C LEU A 231 4.38 -16.07 -21.36
N ARG A 232 3.98 -15.86 -20.10
CA ARG A 232 2.68 -15.29 -19.70
C ARG A 232 2.73 -13.77 -19.53
N ALA A 233 3.83 -13.25 -19.01
CA ALA A 233 4.01 -11.83 -18.70
C ALA A 233 4.44 -11.00 -19.93
N GLY A 234 5.09 -11.62 -20.92
CA GLY A 234 5.28 -11.01 -22.23
C GLY A 234 3.94 -10.90 -22.98
N PRO A 235 3.75 -9.88 -23.86
CA PRO A 235 2.63 -9.89 -24.79
C PRO A 235 2.71 -11.18 -25.60
N THR A 236 1.64 -11.98 -25.64
CA THR A 236 1.71 -13.25 -26.36
C THR A 236 2.03 -12.97 -27.84
N GLU A 237 2.76 -13.88 -28.49
CA GLU A 237 3.05 -13.74 -29.94
C GLU A 237 1.75 -13.56 -30.75
N ARG A 238 0.65 -14.14 -30.25
CA ARG A 238 -0.71 -13.88 -30.72
C ARG A 238 -1.12 -12.41 -30.58
N GLU A 239 -1.00 -11.77 -29.43
CA GLU A 239 -1.32 -10.33 -29.26
C GLU A 239 -0.43 -9.43 -30.12
N ARG A 240 0.85 -9.78 -30.28
CA ARG A 240 1.76 -9.07 -31.18
C ARG A 240 1.27 -9.14 -32.63
N LEU A 241 0.95 -10.35 -33.10
CA LEU A 241 0.38 -10.60 -34.43
C LEU A 241 -1.02 -10.00 -34.59
N GLU A 242 -1.83 -9.91 -33.53
CA GLU A 242 -3.18 -9.35 -33.57
C GLU A 242 -3.14 -7.81 -33.65
N LYS A 243 -2.17 -7.16 -32.99
CA LYS A 243 -1.86 -5.74 -33.20
C LYS A 243 -1.34 -5.48 -34.62
N GLU A 244 -0.41 -6.31 -35.11
CA GLU A 244 0.10 -6.22 -36.48
C GLU A 244 -1.01 -6.40 -37.51
N ARG A 245 -1.91 -7.39 -37.31
CA ARG A 245 -3.12 -7.60 -38.13
C ARG A 245 -4.03 -6.37 -38.11
N SER A 246 -4.26 -5.76 -36.95
CA SER A 246 -5.10 -4.55 -36.83
C SER A 246 -4.52 -3.37 -37.63
N VAL A 247 -3.21 -3.14 -37.55
CA VAL A 247 -2.52 -2.09 -38.32
C VAL A 247 -2.63 -2.37 -39.82
N LEU A 248 -2.39 -3.61 -40.25
CA LEU A 248 -2.52 -4.01 -41.65
C LEU A 248 -3.99 -3.91 -42.14
N GLU A 249 -4.99 -4.22 -41.32
CA GLU A 249 -6.40 -4.03 -41.64
C GLU A 249 -6.77 -2.55 -41.79
N GLU A 250 -6.19 -1.66 -40.99
CA GLU A 250 -6.35 -0.20 -41.15
C GLU A 250 -5.68 0.30 -42.43
N ASP A 251 -4.47 -0.15 -42.73
CA ASP A 251 -3.76 0.22 -43.96
C ASP A 251 -4.47 -0.31 -45.21
N VAL A 252 -5.00 -1.54 -45.17
CA VAL A 252 -5.87 -2.08 -46.24
C VAL A 252 -7.10 -1.19 -46.43
N LYS A 253 -7.74 -0.67 -45.37
CA LYS A 253 -8.86 0.28 -45.50
C LYS A 253 -8.42 1.60 -46.14
N LYS A 254 -7.25 2.15 -45.75
CA LYS A 254 -6.66 3.36 -46.36
C LYS A 254 -6.38 3.16 -47.86
N PHE A 255 -5.81 2.01 -48.24
CA PHE A 255 -5.56 1.69 -49.65
C PHE A 255 -6.86 1.53 -50.44
N HIS A 256 -7.91 0.91 -49.89
CA HIS A 256 -9.22 0.83 -50.56
C HIS A 256 -9.86 2.22 -50.74
N ALA A 257 -9.74 3.12 -49.76
CA ALA A 257 -10.20 4.50 -49.88
C ALA A 257 -9.46 5.25 -51.00
N MET A 258 -8.12 5.19 -51.00
CA MET A 258 -7.28 5.80 -52.03
C MET A 258 -7.54 5.22 -53.44
N ILE A 259 -7.74 3.91 -53.56
CA ILE A 259 -8.14 3.26 -54.82
C ILE A 259 -9.53 3.76 -55.25
N GLY A 260 -10.45 3.99 -54.31
CA GLY A 260 -11.75 4.58 -54.58
C GLY A 260 -11.65 6.01 -55.14
N GLU A 261 -10.83 6.86 -54.51
CA GLU A 261 -10.55 8.23 -54.99
C GLU A 261 -9.91 8.22 -56.39
N PHE A 262 -8.89 7.38 -56.63
CA PHE A 262 -8.29 7.24 -57.95
C PHE A 262 -9.26 6.69 -58.99
N SER A 263 -10.14 5.74 -58.64
CA SER A 263 -11.15 5.20 -59.55
C SER A 263 -12.17 6.27 -59.95
N GLN A 264 -12.62 7.10 -59.01
CA GLN A 264 -13.48 8.25 -59.30
C GLN A 264 -12.75 9.31 -60.15
N GLY A 265 -11.47 9.57 -59.87
CA GLY A 265 -10.63 10.45 -60.68
C GLY A 265 -10.49 9.95 -62.12
N ILE A 266 -10.30 8.64 -62.31
CA ILE A 266 -10.27 8.00 -63.63
C ILE A 266 -11.62 8.16 -64.33
N GLU A 267 -12.75 7.87 -63.68
CA GLU A 267 -14.09 8.01 -64.28
C GLU A 267 -14.37 9.46 -64.72
N VAL A 268 -13.98 10.45 -63.92
CA VAL A 268 -14.10 11.88 -64.26
C VAL A 268 -13.21 12.24 -65.47
N LEU A 269 -11.97 11.74 -65.52
CA LEU A 269 -11.06 11.97 -66.64
C LEU A 269 -11.51 11.26 -67.92
N GLU A 270 -12.01 10.04 -67.84
CA GLU A 270 -12.59 9.29 -68.97
C GLU A 270 -13.81 10.00 -69.54
N LYS A 271 -14.71 10.49 -68.67
CA LYS A 271 -15.86 11.29 -69.09
C LYS A 271 -15.42 12.59 -69.78
N GLY A 272 -14.46 13.31 -69.20
CA GLY A 272 -13.89 14.53 -69.79
C GLY A 272 -13.19 14.28 -71.13
N LEU A 273 -12.51 13.14 -71.28
CA LEU A 273 -11.90 12.71 -72.53
C LEU A 273 -12.94 12.40 -73.60
N GLU A 274 -14.02 11.70 -73.26
CA GLU A 274 -15.13 11.41 -74.19
C GLU A 274 -15.91 12.68 -74.59
N GLU A 275 -16.08 13.64 -73.68
CA GLU A 275 -16.62 14.98 -74.00
C GLU A 275 -15.68 15.74 -74.96
N LYS A 276 -14.37 15.75 -74.69
CA LYS A 276 -13.37 16.39 -75.56
C LYS A 276 -13.22 15.70 -76.91
N LYS A 277 -13.42 14.38 -76.97
CA LYS A 277 -13.43 13.61 -78.21
C LYS A 277 -14.63 13.97 -79.08
N LYS A 278 -15.83 14.11 -78.51
CA LYS A 278 -17.02 14.62 -79.22
C LYS A 278 -16.82 16.05 -79.72
N GLU A 279 -16.22 16.92 -78.90
CA GLU A 279 -15.85 18.27 -79.34
C GLU A 279 -14.86 18.22 -80.52
N MET A 280 -13.84 17.36 -80.46
CA MET A 280 -12.89 17.15 -81.55
C MET A 280 -13.58 16.62 -82.83
N GLU A 281 -14.49 15.67 -82.72
CA GLU A 281 -15.29 15.15 -83.85
C GLU A 281 -16.09 16.28 -84.49
N THR A 282 -16.83 17.08 -83.71
CA THR A 282 -17.57 18.24 -84.25
C THR A 282 -16.65 19.28 -84.89
N LYS A 283 -15.48 19.56 -84.31
CA LYS A 283 -14.47 20.46 -84.88
C LYS A 283 -13.84 19.90 -86.16
N VAL A 284 -13.71 18.58 -86.28
CA VAL A 284 -13.27 17.91 -87.51
C VAL A 284 -14.37 17.95 -88.59
N GLU A 285 -15.65 17.81 -88.24
CA GLU A 285 -16.75 18.07 -89.18
C GLU A 285 -16.84 19.53 -89.62
N GLU A 286 -16.68 20.48 -88.71
CA GLU A 286 -16.58 21.91 -89.05
C GLU A 286 -15.40 22.19 -89.96
N LYS A 287 -14.21 21.64 -89.64
CA LYS A 287 -13.03 21.75 -90.50
C LYS A 287 -13.29 21.16 -91.89
N LYS A 288 -13.86 19.96 -92.01
CA LYS A 288 -14.19 19.37 -93.33
C LYS A 288 -15.12 20.27 -94.16
N LYS A 289 -16.11 20.92 -93.52
CA LYS A 289 -16.99 21.88 -94.18
C LYS A 289 -16.23 23.12 -94.63
N LEU A 290 -15.37 23.68 -93.77
CA LEU A 290 -14.52 24.82 -94.09
C LEU A 290 -13.48 24.49 -95.17
N ASP A 291 -12.93 23.27 -95.20
CA ASP A 291 -11.99 22.82 -96.24
C ASP A 291 -12.71 22.72 -97.60
N VAL A 292 -13.96 22.23 -97.64
CA VAL A 292 -14.80 22.24 -98.86
C VAL A 292 -15.13 23.67 -99.29
N GLU A 293 -15.55 24.54 -98.38
CA GLU A 293 -15.81 25.96 -98.68
C GLU A 293 -14.55 26.69 -99.14
N ASN A 294 -13.39 26.36 -98.57
CA ASN A 294 -12.09 26.90 -98.95
C ASN A 294 -11.65 26.39 -100.32
N ASP A 295 -11.89 25.12 -100.67
CA ASP A 295 -11.63 24.63 -102.03
C ASP A 295 -12.62 25.20 -103.07
N GLU A 296 -13.87 25.49 -102.69
CA GLU A 296 -14.81 26.26 -103.52
C GLU A 296 -14.39 27.74 -103.66
N LEU A 297 -13.85 28.35 -102.61
CA LEU A 297 -13.25 29.69 -102.65
C LEU A 297 -11.98 29.70 -103.51
N LYS A 298 -11.08 28.71 -103.38
CA LYS A 298 -9.89 28.56 -104.23
C LYS A 298 -10.27 28.40 -105.68
N LYS A 299 -11.25 27.57 -106.04
CA LYS A 299 -11.74 27.49 -107.42
C LYS A 299 -12.22 28.86 -107.91
N ARG A 300 -13.03 29.58 -107.12
CA ARG A 300 -13.45 30.95 -107.43
C ARG A 300 -12.29 31.95 -107.54
N VAL A 301 -11.17 31.71 -106.83
CA VAL A 301 -9.95 32.55 -106.84
C VAL A 301 -8.97 32.13 -107.95
N GLU A 302 -8.97 30.88 -108.40
CA GLU A 302 -8.22 30.39 -109.57
C GLU A 302 -8.94 30.80 -110.87
N GLU A 303 -10.27 30.85 -110.85
CA GLU A 303 -11.10 31.50 -111.88
C GLU A 303 -10.89 33.03 -111.92
N GLN A 304 -10.43 33.64 -110.82
CA GLN A 304 -9.98 35.03 -110.79
C GLN A 304 -8.53 35.12 -111.27
N SER A 305 -8.32 35.66 -112.48
CA SER A 305 -6.97 35.91 -112.99
C SER A 305 -6.18 36.82 -112.03
N PHE A 306 -5.15 36.28 -111.38
CA PHE A 306 -4.38 36.95 -110.35
C PHE A 306 -3.79 38.28 -110.83
N ASN A 307 -4.02 39.34 -110.05
CA ASN A 307 -3.40 40.64 -110.26
C ASN A 307 -2.10 40.70 -109.44
N PRO A 308 -0.91 40.89 -110.06
CA PRO A 308 0.36 40.90 -109.32
C PRO A 308 0.44 41.98 -108.22
N ARG A 309 -0.37 43.04 -108.29
CA ARG A 309 -0.51 44.01 -107.18
C ARG A 309 -0.99 43.39 -105.87
N ASP A 310 -1.86 42.39 -105.94
CA ASP A 310 -2.50 41.82 -104.75
C ASP A 310 -1.59 40.80 -104.06
N ALA A 311 -0.75 40.08 -104.83
CA ALA A 311 0.33 39.28 -104.27
C ALA A 311 1.38 40.15 -103.54
N ASP A 312 1.76 41.30 -104.12
CA ASP A 312 2.62 42.28 -103.46
C ASP A 312 1.93 42.91 -102.22
N ARG A 313 0.61 43.08 -102.24
CA ARG A 313 -0.18 43.56 -101.10
C ARG A 313 -0.11 42.57 -99.94
N MET A 314 -0.38 41.29 -100.19
CA MET A 314 -0.23 40.20 -99.21
C MET A 314 1.18 40.10 -98.64
N LYS A 315 2.23 40.25 -99.48
CA LYS A 315 3.61 40.20 -99.00
C LYS A 315 3.95 41.33 -98.02
N ARG A 316 3.40 42.54 -98.23
CA ARG A 316 3.53 43.65 -97.27
C ARG A 316 2.75 43.37 -95.98
N GLU A 317 1.55 42.80 -96.08
CA GLU A 317 0.75 42.43 -94.90
C GLU A 317 1.46 41.36 -94.05
N LEU A 318 2.10 40.35 -94.67
CA LEU A 318 2.90 39.35 -93.95
C LEU A 318 4.08 39.99 -93.19
N GLN A 319 4.78 40.93 -93.82
CA GLN A 319 5.88 41.67 -93.17
C GLN A 319 5.42 42.56 -92.01
N VAL A 320 4.17 43.03 -92.02
CA VAL A 320 3.57 43.72 -90.87
C VAL A 320 3.32 42.73 -89.74
N VAL A 321 2.71 41.56 -90.04
CA VAL A 321 2.46 40.52 -89.03
C VAL A 321 3.77 40.01 -88.39
N ASP A 322 4.82 39.76 -89.15
CA ASP A 322 6.13 39.35 -88.61
C ASP A 322 6.71 40.39 -87.64
N ARG A 323 6.58 41.69 -87.96
CA ARG A 323 7.02 42.78 -87.09
C ARG A 323 6.17 42.85 -85.81
N ASP A 324 4.86 42.73 -85.95
CA ASP A 324 3.92 42.80 -84.84
C ASP A 324 4.10 41.60 -83.88
N ILE A 325 4.53 40.42 -84.38
CA ILE A 325 4.97 39.27 -83.57
C ILE A 325 6.22 39.62 -82.75
N VAL A 326 7.27 40.19 -83.37
CA VAL A 326 8.50 40.58 -82.67
C VAL A 326 8.23 41.65 -81.60
N GLU A 327 7.31 42.59 -81.87
CA GLU A 327 6.88 43.59 -80.88
C GLU A 327 6.12 42.96 -79.71
N ALA A 328 5.27 41.94 -79.97
CA ALA A 328 4.58 41.18 -78.94
C ALA A 328 5.55 40.33 -78.08
N GLU A 329 6.56 39.71 -78.69
CA GLU A 329 7.60 38.95 -77.98
C GLU A 329 8.48 39.87 -77.11
N ALA A 330 8.90 41.02 -77.63
CA ALA A 330 9.63 42.02 -76.84
C ALA A 330 8.78 42.54 -75.67
N SER A 331 7.48 42.77 -75.91
CA SER A 331 6.53 43.15 -74.87
C SER A 331 6.40 42.08 -73.79
N ARG A 332 6.26 40.79 -74.17
CA ARG A 332 6.22 39.65 -73.24
C ARG A 332 7.47 39.60 -72.36
N ASN A 333 8.65 39.66 -72.96
CA ASN A 333 9.91 39.61 -72.21
C ASN A 333 10.02 40.78 -71.20
N SER A 334 9.55 41.98 -71.56
CA SER A 334 9.51 43.13 -70.63
C SER A 334 8.51 42.98 -69.47
N TRP A 335 7.51 42.11 -69.61
CA TRP A 335 6.58 41.75 -68.54
C TRP A 335 7.12 40.61 -67.68
N GLU A 336 7.83 39.65 -68.27
CA GLU A 336 8.56 38.61 -67.54
C GLU A 336 9.65 39.22 -66.65
N GLU A 337 10.44 40.18 -67.13
CA GLU A 337 11.44 40.91 -66.32
C GLU A 337 10.80 41.62 -65.11
N LYS A 338 9.69 42.34 -65.32
CA LYS A 338 8.92 42.97 -64.23
C LYS A 338 8.35 41.95 -63.24
N MET A 339 7.95 40.77 -63.70
CA MET A 339 7.47 39.69 -62.85
C MET A 339 8.61 39.16 -61.96
N TRP A 340 9.79 38.91 -62.52
CA TRP A 340 10.98 38.52 -61.75
C TRP A 340 11.39 39.57 -60.70
N ASP A 341 11.36 40.86 -61.03
CA ASP A 341 11.64 41.94 -60.08
C ASP A 341 10.61 42.02 -58.94
N LEU A 342 9.32 41.81 -59.27
CA LEU A 342 8.24 41.77 -58.28
C LEU A 342 8.36 40.53 -57.38
N ASP A 343 8.61 39.35 -57.93
CA ASP A 343 8.81 38.12 -57.16
C ASP A 343 10.03 38.22 -56.23
N ALA A 344 11.15 38.79 -56.69
CA ALA A 344 12.31 39.07 -55.87
C ALA A 344 12.00 40.04 -54.73
N THR A 345 11.20 41.08 -55.01
CA THR A 345 10.74 42.06 -54.00
C THR A 345 9.81 41.43 -52.97
N ILE A 346 8.85 40.59 -53.41
CA ILE A 346 7.94 39.83 -52.53
C ILE A 346 8.73 38.88 -51.64
N ALA A 347 9.67 38.12 -52.19
CA ALA A 347 10.52 37.19 -51.43
C ALA A 347 11.40 37.93 -50.39
N TYR A 348 11.89 39.12 -50.71
CA TYR A 348 12.62 39.97 -49.74
C TYR A 348 11.70 40.46 -48.62
N LYS A 349 10.49 40.97 -48.95
CA LYS A 349 9.53 41.43 -47.96
C LYS A 349 8.94 40.32 -47.10
N PHE A 350 8.79 39.11 -47.63
CA PHE A 350 8.40 37.96 -46.83
C PHE A 350 9.45 37.60 -45.77
N LYS A 351 10.75 37.65 -46.11
CA LYS A 351 11.84 37.46 -45.13
C LYS A 351 11.87 38.51 -44.02
N GLU A 352 11.55 39.77 -44.33
CA GLU A 352 11.38 40.82 -43.30
C GLU A 352 10.22 40.47 -42.34
N ILE A 353 9.10 39.96 -42.88
CA ILE A 353 7.94 39.53 -42.08
C ILE A 353 8.30 38.31 -41.21
N GLU A 354 9.01 37.32 -41.75
CA GLU A 354 9.49 36.16 -40.97
C GLU A 354 10.38 36.58 -39.79
N ALA A 355 11.33 37.50 -40.03
CA ALA A 355 12.20 38.02 -38.97
C ALA A 355 11.42 38.73 -37.86
N LEU A 356 10.49 39.62 -38.22
CA LEU A 356 9.63 40.32 -37.26
C LEU A 356 8.71 39.35 -36.50
N ALA A 357 8.15 38.34 -37.18
CA ALA A 357 7.34 37.29 -36.56
C ALA A 357 8.17 36.48 -35.54
N MET A 358 9.43 36.17 -35.84
CA MET A 358 10.35 35.51 -34.90
C MET A 358 10.63 36.37 -33.66
N GLU A 359 10.86 37.67 -33.81
CA GLU A 359 11.05 38.60 -32.69
C GLU A 359 9.79 38.69 -31.80
N CYS A 360 8.61 38.86 -32.40
CA CYS A 360 7.35 38.85 -31.69
C CYS A 360 7.12 37.53 -30.94
N ASN A 361 7.38 36.39 -31.58
CA ASN A 361 7.26 35.07 -30.95
C ASN A 361 8.25 34.90 -29.78
N GLN A 362 9.46 35.46 -29.88
CA GLN A 362 10.41 35.46 -28.77
C GLN A 362 9.90 36.32 -27.59
N ALA A 363 9.29 37.48 -27.88
CA ALA A 363 8.66 38.32 -26.86
C ALA A 363 7.47 37.60 -26.18
N THR A 364 6.58 36.96 -26.95
CA THR A 364 5.46 36.14 -26.43
C THR A 364 5.95 35.04 -25.48
N ARG A 365 7.04 34.34 -25.83
CA ARG A 365 7.67 33.33 -24.97
C ARG A 365 8.26 33.92 -23.69
N ARG A 366 8.91 35.10 -23.74
CA ARG A 366 9.41 35.81 -22.55
C ARG A 366 8.28 36.22 -21.60
N LEU A 367 7.15 36.66 -22.16
CA LEU A 367 5.94 37.04 -21.42
C LEU A 367 5.10 35.84 -20.95
N LYS A 368 5.43 34.61 -21.38
CA LYS A 368 4.73 33.35 -21.05
C LYS A 368 3.23 33.36 -21.36
N LEU A 369 2.83 34.01 -22.46
CA LEU A 369 1.42 34.17 -22.85
C LEU A 369 0.72 32.89 -23.35
N GLY A 370 1.43 31.76 -23.41
CA GLY A 370 0.93 30.52 -24.01
C GLY A 370 1.30 30.38 -25.49
N ASN A 371 0.97 29.22 -26.08
CA ASN A 371 1.26 28.93 -27.48
C ASN A 371 0.21 29.53 -28.44
N ASP A 372 -0.93 29.99 -27.92
CA ASP A 372 -2.08 30.46 -28.69
C ASP A 372 -1.86 31.84 -29.37
N TYR A 373 -0.73 32.50 -29.06
CA TYR A 373 -0.34 33.82 -29.60
C TYR A 373 0.98 33.75 -30.41
N GLN A 374 1.24 32.63 -31.09
CA GLN A 374 2.43 32.45 -31.93
C GLN A 374 2.13 32.77 -33.40
N TYR A 375 2.77 33.80 -33.97
CA TYR A 375 2.73 34.06 -35.40
C TYR A 375 3.35 32.90 -36.21
N VAL A 376 2.68 32.50 -37.29
CA VAL A 376 3.16 31.47 -38.23
C VAL A 376 3.01 32.03 -39.65
N PRO A 377 4.08 32.60 -40.22
CA PRO A 377 4.02 33.19 -41.55
C PRO A 377 3.67 32.16 -42.65
N ASN A 378 2.78 32.54 -43.57
CA ASN A 378 2.39 31.73 -44.72
C ASN A 378 2.56 32.53 -46.02
N ALA A 379 3.48 32.07 -46.88
CA ALA A 379 3.80 32.72 -48.15
C ALA A 379 2.63 32.70 -49.17
N ASN A 380 1.69 31.78 -49.01
CA ASN A 380 0.55 31.59 -49.93
C ASN A 380 -0.75 32.26 -49.44
N GLY A 381 -0.69 33.06 -48.36
CA GLY A 381 -1.87 33.75 -47.84
C GLY A 381 -2.33 34.90 -48.74
N SER A 382 -3.64 35.01 -48.98
CA SER A 382 -4.24 36.11 -49.76
C SER A 382 -4.73 37.27 -48.89
N SER A 383 -4.86 37.04 -47.57
CA SER A 383 -5.20 38.08 -46.59
C SER A 383 -4.09 38.26 -45.54
N VAL A 384 -4.01 39.43 -44.90
CA VAL A 384 -3.00 39.72 -43.85
C VAL A 384 -3.10 38.72 -42.68
N ALA A 385 -4.31 38.26 -42.35
CA ALA A 385 -4.51 37.26 -41.31
C ALA A 385 -4.00 35.87 -41.74
N GLU A 386 -4.21 35.48 -43.00
CA GLU A 386 -3.62 34.24 -43.54
C GLU A 386 -2.09 34.31 -43.61
N ILE A 387 -1.54 35.44 -44.08
CA ILE A 387 -0.08 35.65 -44.19
C ILE A 387 0.61 35.59 -42.83
N MET A 388 -0.03 36.09 -41.76
CA MET A 388 0.52 36.07 -40.40
C MET A 388 0.10 34.82 -39.58
N GLY A 389 -0.79 33.99 -40.13
CA GLY A 389 -1.44 32.84 -39.48
C GLY A 389 -2.59 33.20 -38.52
N PHE A 390 -2.66 34.45 -38.04
CA PHE A 390 -3.61 34.92 -37.02
C PHE A 390 -3.96 36.40 -37.23
N ASP A 391 -5.16 36.83 -36.83
CA ASP A 391 -5.50 38.25 -36.79
C ASP A 391 -5.06 38.91 -35.47
N TYR A 392 -4.09 39.83 -35.61
CA TYR A 392 -3.59 40.68 -34.52
C TYR A 392 -4.70 41.45 -33.80
N LYS A 393 -5.72 41.94 -34.51
CA LYS A 393 -6.75 42.83 -33.95
C LYS A 393 -7.78 42.10 -33.10
N SER A 394 -8.25 40.93 -33.53
CA SER A 394 -9.25 40.13 -32.80
C SER A 394 -8.66 39.28 -31.68
N THR A 395 -7.42 38.81 -31.83
CA THR A 395 -6.87 37.77 -30.94
C THR A 395 -5.74 38.30 -30.05
N ILE A 396 -4.66 38.78 -30.65
CA ILE A 396 -3.44 39.15 -29.90
C ILE A 396 -3.66 40.41 -29.07
N LYS A 397 -4.25 41.46 -29.65
CA LYS A 397 -4.47 42.72 -28.93
C LYS A 397 -5.40 42.55 -27.70
N PRO A 398 -6.60 41.92 -27.80
CA PRO A 398 -7.44 41.70 -26.62
C PRO A 398 -6.80 40.74 -25.59
N GLY A 399 -6.06 39.72 -26.04
CA GLY A 399 -5.31 38.84 -25.13
C GLY A 399 -4.23 39.58 -24.33
N LEU A 400 -3.47 40.46 -24.98
CA LEU A 400 -2.48 41.32 -24.32
C LEU A 400 -3.13 42.35 -23.38
N GLU A 401 -4.24 42.96 -23.78
CA GLU A 401 -4.99 43.89 -22.92
C GLU A 401 -5.54 43.17 -21.68
N SER A 402 -6.11 41.97 -21.83
CA SER A 402 -6.58 41.13 -20.72
C SER A 402 -5.45 40.66 -19.80
N PHE A 403 -4.26 40.38 -20.34
CA PHE A 403 -3.09 40.01 -19.53
C PHE A 403 -2.55 41.22 -18.76
N ALA A 404 -2.55 42.40 -19.38
CA ALA A 404 -2.15 43.65 -18.74
C ALA A 404 -3.13 44.06 -17.62
N THR A 405 -4.46 43.89 -17.82
CA THR A 405 -5.44 44.12 -16.74
C THR A 405 -5.29 43.11 -15.62
N ALA A 406 -5.13 41.81 -15.92
CA ALA A 406 -4.93 40.78 -14.91
C ALA A 406 -3.64 41.01 -14.07
N ILE A 407 -2.53 41.39 -14.70
CA ILE A 407 -1.31 41.79 -13.96
C ILE A 407 -1.58 43.03 -13.11
N LYS A 408 -2.28 44.04 -13.64
CA LYS A 408 -2.61 45.25 -12.89
C LYS A 408 -3.46 44.90 -11.67
N GLU A 409 -4.56 44.17 -11.84
CA GLU A 409 -5.44 43.71 -10.76
C GLU A 409 -4.69 42.88 -9.72
N SER A 410 -3.89 41.90 -10.13
CA SER A 410 -3.06 41.11 -9.21
C SER A 410 -2.03 41.96 -8.46
N SER A 411 -1.44 42.97 -9.10
CA SER A 411 -0.45 43.86 -8.47
C SER A 411 -1.10 44.86 -7.51
N MET A 412 -2.31 45.35 -7.83
CA MET A 412 -3.09 46.20 -6.93
C MET A 412 -3.56 45.41 -5.72
N ALA A 413 -4.09 44.19 -5.90
CA ALA A 413 -4.49 43.32 -4.79
C ALA A 413 -3.31 42.99 -3.86
N LYS A 414 -2.12 42.74 -4.42
CA LYS A 414 -0.89 42.54 -3.63
C LYS A 414 -0.42 43.83 -2.93
N LEU A 415 -0.61 44.99 -3.54
CA LEU A 415 -0.32 46.28 -2.89
C LEU A 415 -1.28 46.56 -1.73
N GLU A 416 -2.57 46.27 -1.90
CA GLU A 416 -3.60 46.38 -0.84
C GLU A 416 -3.30 45.43 0.33
N GLU A 417 -2.92 44.19 0.05
CA GLU A 417 -2.44 43.22 1.06
C GLU A 417 -1.22 43.75 1.81
N LEU A 418 -0.23 44.32 1.11
CA LEU A 418 0.95 44.94 1.74
C LEU A 418 0.59 46.17 2.59
N ILE A 419 -0.35 47.00 2.15
CA ILE A 419 -0.84 48.16 2.93
C ILE A 419 -1.52 47.68 4.21
N LEU A 420 -2.36 46.64 4.13
CA LEU A 420 -3.05 46.06 5.29
C LEU A 420 -2.06 45.42 6.28
N LEU A 421 -1.06 44.68 5.79
CA LEU A 421 0.02 44.12 6.62
C LEU A 421 0.87 45.22 7.27
N GLN A 422 1.17 46.31 6.55
CA GLN A 422 1.90 47.47 7.09
C GLN A 422 1.09 48.18 8.19
N GLN A 423 -0.23 48.31 8.01
CA GLN A 423 -1.12 48.86 9.04
C GLN A 423 -1.21 47.96 10.28
N GLN A 424 -1.32 46.64 10.11
CA GLN A 424 -1.27 45.69 11.23
C GLN A 424 0.07 45.74 11.97
N SER A 425 1.18 45.86 11.24
CA SER A 425 2.52 46.01 11.80
C SER A 425 2.64 47.28 12.66
N SER A 426 2.13 48.42 12.19
CA SER A 426 2.16 49.67 12.94
C SER A 426 1.25 49.63 14.19
N GLU A 427 0.09 48.97 14.13
CA GLU A 427 -0.79 48.76 15.28
C GLU A 427 -0.14 47.84 16.34
N LEU A 428 0.53 46.76 15.91
CA LEU A 428 1.28 45.88 16.80
C LEU A 428 2.48 46.60 17.44
N ALA A 429 3.20 47.43 16.69
CA ALA A 429 4.27 48.27 17.22
C ALA A 429 3.75 49.23 18.29
N ALA A 430 2.62 49.91 18.06
CA ALA A 430 1.98 50.78 19.05
C ALA A 430 1.54 50.01 20.32
N LYS A 431 1.03 48.78 20.17
CA LYS A 431 0.69 47.90 21.31
C LYS A 431 1.93 47.44 22.10
N ILE A 432 3.04 47.16 21.42
CA ILE A 432 4.32 46.82 22.06
C ILE A 432 4.84 48.02 22.85
N GLU A 433 4.81 49.21 22.26
CA GLU A 433 5.28 50.43 22.93
C GLU A 433 4.39 50.82 24.12
N GLY A 434 3.07 50.69 24.01
CA GLY A 434 2.15 50.85 25.13
C GLY A 434 2.42 49.87 26.29
N LYS A 435 2.74 48.61 25.98
CA LYS A 435 3.19 47.63 26.99
C LYS A 435 4.54 47.98 27.58
N ARG A 436 5.51 48.40 26.76
CA ARG A 436 6.86 48.81 27.18
C ARG A 436 6.79 49.93 28.21
N ASN A 437 6.04 50.99 27.91
CA ASN A 437 5.83 52.11 28.83
C ASN A 437 5.19 51.66 30.14
N ARG A 438 4.17 50.79 30.10
CA ARG A 438 3.56 50.23 31.31
C ARG A 438 4.55 49.40 32.15
N THR A 439 5.43 48.62 31.51
CA THR A 439 6.51 47.90 32.22
C THR A 439 7.50 48.88 32.85
N THR A 440 7.88 49.96 32.16
CA THR A 440 8.75 51.00 32.72
C THR A 440 8.12 51.68 33.95
N THR A 441 6.81 52.00 33.90
CA THR A 441 6.09 52.54 35.07
C THR A 441 6.05 51.55 36.24
N LEU A 442 5.81 50.27 35.97
CA LEU A 442 5.84 49.23 37.00
C LEU A 442 7.24 49.04 37.59
N GLN A 443 8.29 49.09 36.76
CA GLN A 443 9.67 49.03 37.24
C GLN A 443 9.99 50.21 38.15
N SER A 444 9.66 51.45 37.77
CA SER A 444 9.90 52.61 38.64
C SER A 444 9.15 52.53 39.97
N HIS A 445 7.99 51.87 40.01
CA HIS A 445 7.26 51.64 41.26
C HIS A 445 7.86 50.50 42.11
N ILE A 446 8.42 49.46 41.48
CA ILE A 446 9.23 48.44 42.17
C ILE A 446 10.47 49.11 42.78
N ASP A 447 11.21 49.91 42.01
CA ASP A 447 12.41 50.62 42.47
C ASP A 447 12.09 51.56 43.65
N GLU A 448 10.94 52.26 43.61
CA GLU A 448 10.43 53.09 44.71
C GLU A 448 10.10 52.25 45.96
N MET A 449 9.39 51.13 45.81
CA MET A 449 9.04 50.23 46.92
C MET A 449 10.28 49.55 47.50
N GLU A 450 11.28 49.19 46.69
CA GLU A 450 12.57 48.69 47.16
C GLU A 450 13.36 49.77 47.92
N ALA A 451 13.33 51.02 47.46
CA ALA A 451 13.92 52.13 48.20
C ALA A 451 13.24 52.36 49.56
N GLN A 452 11.90 52.31 49.62
CA GLN A 452 11.14 52.38 50.87
C GLN A 452 11.47 51.19 51.81
N LEU A 453 11.51 49.95 51.29
CA LEU A 453 11.87 48.77 52.09
C LEU A 453 13.31 48.83 52.61
N ASN A 454 14.25 49.35 51.83
CA ASN A 454 15.63 49.54 52.27
C ASN A 454 15.75 50.66 53.31
N LEU A 455 14.96 51.73 53.19
CA LEU A 455 14.86 52.78 54.21
C LEU A 455 14.30 52.22 55.52
N SER A 456 13.14 51.55 55.50
CA SER A 456 12.57 50.95 56.70
C SER A 456 13.44 49.84 57.28
N ARG A 457 14.16 49.05 56.47
CA ARG A 457 15.16 48.11 56.99
C ARG A 457 16.24 48.84 57.78
N LYS A 458 16.82 49.90 57.20
CA LYS A 458 17.83 50.72 57.88
C LYS A 458 17.28 51.35 59.16
N GLU A 459 16.07 51.89 59.14
CA GLU A 459 15.39 52.40 60.34
C GLU A 459 15.18 51.31 61.41
N THR A 460 14.86 50.07 61.01
CA THR A 460 14.77 48.95 61.96
C THR A 460 16.12 48.50 62.48
N GLU A 461 17.19 48.56 61.69
CA GLU A 461 18.58 48.26 62.12
C GLU A 461 19.10 49.35 63.07
N ASP A 462 18.86 50.62 62.76
CA ASP A 462 19.17 51.79 63.60
C ASP A 462 18.34 51.77 64.90
N CYS A 463 17.06 51.38 64.84
CA CYS A 463 16.22 51.22 66.02
C CYS A 463 16.64 50.00 66.86
N THR A 464 16.99 48.87 66.24
CA THR A 464 17.44 47.67 66.96
C THR A 464 18.79 47.92 67.64
N SER A 465 19.72 48.60 66.97
CA SER A 465 21.02 48.96 67.56
C SER A 465 20.86 50.01 68.67
N ARG A 466 19.96 51.00 68.52
CA ARG A 466 19.59 51.93 69.59
C ARG A 466 18.96 51.21 70.78
N CYS A 467 17.98 50.33 70.56
CA CYS A 467 17.35 49.54 71.62
C CYS A 467 18.34 48.57 72.28
N ALA A 468 19.30 48.00 71.56
CA ALA A 468 20.36 47.19 72.15
C ALA A 468 21.32 48.02 73.03
N ALA A 469 21.68 49.24 72.59
CA ALA A 469 22.48 50.16 73.38
C ALA A 469 21.73 50.69 74.62
N GLU A 470 20.44 50.99 74.47
CA GLU A 470 19.54 51.45 75.53
C GLU A 470 19.25 50.32 76.53
N ALA A 471 19.03 49.08 76.08
CA ALA A 471 18.92 47.91 76.94
C ALA A 471 20.23 47.63 77.69
N LYS A 472 21.40 47.78 77.05
CA LYS A 472 22.70 47.68 77.73
C LYS A 472 22.84 48.75 78.81
N LYS A 473 22.48 50.00 78.50
CA LYS A 473 22.47 51.11 79.47
C LYS A 473 21.49 50.85 80.61
N LEU A 474 20.28 50.37 80.33
CA LEU A 474 19.30 50.02 81.35
C LEU A 474 19.75 48.85 82.24
N VAL A 475 20.51 47.89 81.73
CA VAL A 475 21.13 46.84 82.56
C VAL A 475 22.22 47.44 83.46
N GLU A 476 23.03 48.36 82.95
CA GLU A 476 24.03 49.10 83.74
C GLU A 476 23.35 49.99 84.81
N ASP A 477 22.29 50.71 84.45
CA ASP A 477 21.49 51.56 85.35
C ASP A 477 20.70 50.73 86.38
N VAL A 478 20.19 49.54 86.03
CA VAL A 478 19.54 48.62 86.99
C VAL A 478 20.58 47.97 87.91
N GLN A 479 21.82 47.73 87.46
CA GLN A 479 22.88 47.27 88.35
C GLN A 479 23.31 48.35 89.36
N THR A 480 23.37 49.63 88.96
CA THR A 480 23.64 50.72 89.91
C THR A 480 22.44 51.00 90.81
N GLU A 481 21.21 50.96 90.31
CA GLU A 481 20.02 51.22 91.13
C GLU A 481 19.67 50.05 92.05
N ALA A 482 19.96 48.80 91.68
CA ALA A 482 19.88 47.67 92.62
C ALA A 482 20.91 47.81 93.76
N HIS A 483 22.09 48.36 93.48
CA HIS A 483 23.08 48.70 94.50
C HIS A 483 22.61 49.86 95.41
N ASN A 484 21.95 50.88 94.84
CA ASN A 484 21.33 51.97 95.60
C ASN A 484 20.13 51.46 96.44
N LEU A 485 19.31 50.56 95.91
CA LEU A 485 18.18 49.97 96.63
C LEU A 485 18.63 49.08 97.80
N ASP A 486 19.73 48.32 97.68
CA ASP A 486 20.31 47.61 98.83
C ASP A 486 20.80 48.57 99.93
N VAL A 487 21.26 49.77 99.56
CA VAL A 487 21.57 50.85 100.51
C VAL A 487 20.30 51.43 101.14
N LEU A 488 19.29 51.77 100.33
CA LEU A 488 18.02 52.33 100.80
C LEU A 488 17.17 51.33 101.58
N GLU A 489 17.24 50.03 101.31
CA GLU A 489 16.53 49.00 102.08
C GLU A 489 17.10 48.89 103.50
N ARG A 490 18.44 49.00 103.63
CA ARG A 490 19.10 49.14 104.94
C ARG A 490 18.65 50.41 105.67
N GLU A 491 18.60 51.56 105.00
CA GLU A 491 18.12 52.83 105.61
C GLU A 491 16.61 52.80 105.93
N ALA A 492 15.78 52.20 105.08
CA ALA A 492 14.34 52.10 105.27
C ALA A 492 13.97 51.11 106.38
N ALA A 493 14.76 50.04 106.59
CA ALA A 493 14.63 49.16 107.75
C ALA A 493 14.91 49.92 109.06
N GLU A 494 15.87 50.86 109.08
CA GLU A 494 16.10 51.76 110.21
C GLU A 494 14.93 52.75 110.42
N ILE A 495 14.32 53.26 109.35
CA ILE A 495 13.17 54.20 109.42
C ILE A 495 11.86 53.50 109.80
N LEU A 496 11.60 52.26 109.36
CA LEU A 496 10.39 51.50 109.72
C LEU A 496 10.31 51.31 111.24
N ASN A 497 11.44 50.97 111.88
CA ASN A 497 11.58 50.90 113.33
C ASN A 497 11.20 52.23 114.04
N ALA A 498 11.41 53.38 113.39
CA ALA A 498 11.00 54.69 113.90
C ALA A 498 9.52 55.04 113.60
N ALA A 499 8.88 54.37 112.65
CA ALA A 499 7.49 54.60 112.27
C ALA A 499 6.49 53.70 113.01
N GLU A 500 6.85 52.46 113.33
CA GLU A 500 6.06 51.59 114.22
C GLU A 500 5.84 52.28 115.58
N GLN A 501 6.88 52.93 116.11
CA GLN A 501 6.81 53.75 117.34
C GLN A 501 5.86 54.96 117.23
N LYS A 502 5.56 55.47 116.04
CA LYS A 502 4.63 56.60 115.82
C LYS A 502 3.19 56.19 115.59
N LEU A 503 2.93 54.98 115.05
CA LEU A 503 1.56 54.47 114.96
C LEU A 503 0.92 54.37 116.37
N GLU A 504 1.75 54.02 117.34
CA GLU A 504 1.41 53.92 118.76
C GLU A 504 1.08 55.29 119.41
N GLU A 505 1.52 56.41 118.83
CA GLU A 505 1.08 57.77 119.19
C GLU A 505 -0.28 58.13 118.57
N ALA A 506 -0.52 57.75 117.31
CA ALA A 506 -1.66 58.22 116.52
C ALA A 506 -3.01 57.59 116.92
N ILE A 507 -3.02 56.28 117.22
CA ILE A 507 -4.26 55.56 117.56
C ILE A 507 -4.91 56.16 118.80
N LYS A 508 -4.10 56.60 119.77
CA LYS A 508 -4.51 56.99 121.12
C LYS A 508 -4.87 58.48 121.32
N THR A 509 -4.92 59.26 120.24
CA THR A 509 -5.23 60.71 120.30
C THR A 509 -6.24 61.20 119.24
N SER A 510 -6.55 60.38 118.22
CA SER A 510 -7.79 60.53 117.42
C SER A 510 -9.01 60.04 118.22
N GLU A 511 -8.79 58.97 118.97
CA GLU A 511 -9.32 58.78 120.32
C GLU A 511 -8.79 59.90 121.26
N GLU A 512 -9.51 60.86 121.80
CA GLU A 512 -10.95 61.00 121.83
C GLU A 512 -11.26 62.50 121.94
N GLU A 513 -12.10 63.11 121.11
CA GLU A 513 -12.99 62.57 120.08
C GLU A 513 -13.67 63.84 119.48
N ILE A 514 -14.76 63.87 118.72
CA ILE A 514 -16.15 63.44 118.99
C ILE A 514 -16.71 63.96 120.34
N GLN A 515 -15.84 64.24 121.32
CA GLN A 515 -16.01 65.25 122.35
C GLN A 515 -15.43 66.59 121.81
N MET A 516 -16.20 67.64 121.48
CA MET A 516 -17.56 67.91 121.89
C MET A 516 -18.02 69.22 121.19
N GLN A 517 -18.65 69.26 120.02
CA GLN A 517 -19.49 68.25 119.37
C GLN A 517 -20.46 67.52 120.33
N ALA A 518 -20.67 67.95 121.59
CA ALA A 518 -21.63 69.00 121.92
C ALA A 518 -21.40 70.38 121.24
N VAL A 519 -21.76 70.52 119.97
CA VAL A 519 -23.16 70.75 119.55
C VAL A 519 -23.58 72.13 120.05
N GLU A 520 -23.43 73.18 119.25
CA GLU A 520 -24.43 73.60 118.25
C GLU A 520 -25.81 74.02 118.83
N LEU A 521 -26.23 73.50 120.00
CA LEU A 521 -27.61 73.62 120.47
C LEU A 521 -27.94 75.02 121.02
N LEU A 522 -26.97 75.73 121.58
CA LEU A 522 -27.17 77.06 122.16
C LEU A 522 -27.35 78.18 121.11
N ALA A 523 -27.10 77.89 119.83
CA ALA A 523 -27.28 78.85 118.74
C ALA A 523 -28.76 79.23 118.45
N LEU A 524 -29.73 78.50 119.02
CA LEU A 524 -31.14 78.60 118.58
C LEU A 524 -31.95 79.74 119.25
N VAL A 525 -31.60 80.14 120.48
CA VAL A 525 -32.56 80.80 121.38
C VAL A 525 -32.74 82.31 121.16
N ASP A 526 -31.64 83.09 121.08
CA ASP A 526 -31.75 84.55 121.24
C ASP A 526 -32.25 85.31 120.00
N SER A 527 -32.44 84.58 118.89
CA SER A 527 -33.04 85.08 117.65
C SER A 527 -34.48 85.62 117.82
N VAL A 528 -35.20 85.16 118.86
CA VAL A 528 -36.60 85.48 119.13
C VAL A 528 -36.81 86.89 119.68
N SER A 529 -35.85 87.45 120.43
CA SER A 529 -36.04 88.68 121.21
C SER A 529 -36.24 89.93 120.32
N LYS A 530 -35.68 89.92 119.10
CA LYS A 530 -35.72 91.04 118.13
C LYS A 530 -37.11 91.41 117.61
N CYS A 531 -38.15 90.59 117.84
CA CYS A 531 -39.48 90.78 117.24
C CYS A 531 -40.44 91.66 118.08
N LYS A 532 -40.14 91.94 119.36
CA LYS A 532 -41.14 92.46 120.31
C LYS A 532 -41.35 93.99 120.29
N GLU A 533 -40.30 94.80 120.45
CA GLU A 533 -40.46 96.25 120.74
C GLU A 533 -40.72 97.14 119.52
N GLN A 534 -40.66 96.60 118.29
CA GLN A 534 -41.18 97.29 117.10
C GLN A 534 -42.69 97.62 117.19
N ILE A 535 -43.41 97.03 118.16
CA ILE A 535 -44.85 97.24 118.36
C ILE A 535 -45.17 98.52 119.17
N GLU A 536 -44.35 98.91 120.16
CA GLU A 536 -44.66 100.08 121.02
C GLU A 536 -44.51 101.44 120.31
N SER A 537 -43.73 101.49 119.24
CA SER A 537 -43.59 102.65 118.35
C SER A 537 -44.91 103.18 117.75
N LYS A 538 -46.02 102.43 117.81
CA LYS A 538 -47.32 102.81 117.21
C LYS A 538 -48.38 103.31 118.18
N ILE A 539 -48.18 103.23 119.50
CA ILE A 539 -49.26 103.51 120.46
C ILE A 539 -49.36 105.00 120.83
N SER A 540 -48.25 105.68 121.14
CA SER A 540 -48.29 107.08 121.62
C SER A 540 -48.58 108.13 120.53
N GLU A 541 -48.47 107.75 119.25
CA GLU A 541 -48.94 108.52 118.09
C GLU A 541 -50.45 108.87 118.19
N SER A 542 -51.23 108.05 118.92
CA SER A 542 -52.67 108.26 119.12
C SER A 542 -53.02 109.40 120.11
N LYS A 543 -52.16 109.73 121.07
CA LYS A 543 -52.49 110.72 122.12
C LYS A 543 -52.23 112.18 121.69
N SER A 544 -51.52 112.36 120.59
CA SER A 544 -51.29 113.67 119.97
C SER A 544 -52.60 114.41 119.69
N LYS A 545 -53.66 113.71 119.26
CA LYS A 545 -54.82 114.34 118.62
C LYS A 545 -55.90 114.86 119.61
N LEU A 546 -56.00 114.31 120.82
CA LEU A 546 -57.20 114.45 121.68
C LEU A 546 -57.41 115.79 122.38
N SER A 547 -56.35 116.51 122.76
CA SER A 547 -56.49 117.68 123.65
C SER A 547 -56.80 119.00 122.94
N GLU A 548 -56.60 119.07 121.64
CA GLU A 548 -56.58 120.34 120.91
C GLU A 548 -58.03 120.80 120.57
N THR A 549 -58.97 119.84 120.48
CA THR A 549 -60.41 120.03 120.14
C THR A 549 -61.25 120.74 121.18
N VAL A 550 -60.76 120.89 122.41
CA VAL A 550 -61.52 121.53 123.49
C VAL A 550 -61.49 123.06 123.37
N VAL A 551 -60.62 123.64 122.53
CA VAL A 551 -60.59 125.09 122.25
C VAL A 551 -61.81 125.57 121.44
N ALA A 552 -62.44 124.73 120.62
CA ALA A 552 -63.34 125.20 119.56
C ALA A 552 -64.85 124.89 119.70
N VAL A 553 -65.26 123.87 120.47
CA VAL A 553 -66.63 123.29 120.34
C VAL A 553 -67.64 123.71 121.42
N SER A 554 -67.26 124.48 122.45
CA SER A 554 -68.23 125.02 123.45
C SER A 554 -68.30 126.55 123.60
N ASN A 555 -67.58 127.33 122.77
CA ASN A 555 -67.75 128.80 122.69
C ASN A 555 -68.26 129.30 121.31
N ALA A 556 -68.85 128.41 120.50
CA ALA A 556 -69.82 128.64 119.39
C ALA A 556 -69.39 128.59 117.89
N TYR A 557 -69.93 127.58 117.16
CA TYR A 557 -70.74 127.71 115.93
C TYR A 557 -70.18 128.54 114.71
N LYS A 558 -69.28 127.95 113.86
CA LYS A 558 -68.85 128.35 112.45
C LYS A 558 -67.92 127.26 111.79
N GLY A 559 -67.52 127.25 110.49
CA GLY A 559 -67.89 128.11 109.33
C GLY A 559 -67.12 128.00 107.96
N SER A 560 -66.92 126.80 107.37
CA SER A 560 -66.70 126.49 105.90
C SER A 560 -65.54 127.04 104.99
N LEU A 561 -64.94 126.12 104.20
CA LEU A 561 -64.43 126.15 102.78
C LEU A 561 -63.12 126.89 102.33
N SER A 562 -62.34 126.14 101.49
CA SER A 562 -61.64 126.53 100.24
C SER A 562 -60.24 127.17 100.18
N ALA A 563 -59.52 126.80 99.10
CA ALA A 563 -58.47 127.49 98.33
C ALA A 563 -57.07 127.85 98.91
N GLN A 564 -56.07 127.65 98.05
CA GLN A 564 -54.74 128.28 97.97
C GLN A 564 -53.73 128.14 99.14
N PHE A 565 -52.46 128.14 98.75
CA PHE A 565 -51.25 128.41 99.53
C PHE A 565 -51.28 128.16 101.05
N GLY A 566 -50.56 127.11 101.43
CA GLY A 566 -49.54 127.25 102.46
C GLY A 566 -49.96 127.02 103.91
N ILE A 567 -49.14 126.16 104.53
CA ILE A 567 -48.72 126.24 105.94
C ILE A 567 -49.74 125.75 106.98
N ASN A 568 -49.21 124.80 107.76
CA ASN A 568 -49.58 124.40 109.11
C ASN A 568 -50.93 123.69 109.35
N PHE A 569 -50.76 122.39 109.58
CA PHE A 569 -50.79 121.79 110.93
C PHE A 569 -52.10 121.84 111.73
N HIS A 570 -52.19 120.77 112.53
CA HIS A 570 -52.86 120.73 113.83
C HIS A 570 -54.39 120.83 113.78
N LEU A 571 -55.09 119.68 113.70
CA LEU A 571 -55.35 118.63 114.71
C LEU A 571 -56.79 118.78 115.22
N ASN A 572 -57.16 118.12 116.34
CA ASN A 572 -58.50 117.91 116.90
C ASN A 572 -59.23 116.71 116.24
N HIS A 573 -59.46 115.51 116.81
CA HIS A 573 -59.44 114.92 118.17
C HIS A 573 -58.64 113.58 118.13
#